data_AF-A0A926MSX0-F1
#
_entry.id   AF-A0A926MSX0-F1
#
_cell.length_a   1.000
_cell.length_b   1.000
_cell.length_c   1.000
_cell.angle_alpha   90.00
_cell.angle_beta   90.00
_cell.angle_gamma   90.00
#
_symmetry.space_group_name_H-M   'P 1'
#
loop_
_entity.id
_entity.type
_entity.pdbx_description
1 polymer ?
#
loop_
_entity_poly.entity_id
_entity_poly.type
_entity_poly.pdbx_seq_one_letter_code
_entity_poly.pdbx_strand_id
1 'polypeptide(L)'
;MKKILILIFFFVYSCAKPTVVEITQPDDGLLNCKELKQEIEETNKIKEEAEFSKDSGGNIARALLFWPAWAQSLNNANDAMIAANSRSFHLIKLMRDKNCPGADKLKAKILDKPKKENISESNLADQLKTLKELYEDGHLSDEEYTKAKKRIID
;
A
#
# COMPACT_ATOMS: atom_id res chain seq x y z
N MET A 1 -2.97 -30.38 33.87
CA MET A 1 -3.32 -29.01 33.41
C MET A 1 -2.12 -28.19 32.92
N LYS A 2 -0.93 -28.27 33.57
CA LYS A 2 0.28 -27.53 33.16
C LYS A 2 0.82 -27.86 31.75
N LYS A 3 0.58 -29.08 31.25
CA LYS A 3 1.01 -29.52 29.90
C LYS A 3 0.09 -29.10 28.76
N ILE A 4 -1.17 -28.77 29.04
CA ILE A 4 -2.16 -28.34 28.03
C ILE A 4 -1.92 -26.87 27.63
N LEU A 5 -1.41 -26.05 28.56
CA LEU A 5 -1.11 -24.64 28.31
C LEU A 5 0.03 -24.44 27.29
N ILE A 6 0.97 -25.40 27.20
CA ILE A 6 2.13 -25.32 26.28
C ILE A 6 1.71 -25.65 24.83
N LEU A 7 0.68 -26.48 24.64
CA LEU A 7 0.25 -26.91 23.31
C LEU A 7 -0.48 -25.81 22.52
N ILE A 8 -1.10 -24.84 23.22
CA ILE A 8 -1.86 -23.74 22.60
C ILE A 8 -0.92 -22.65 22.03
N PHE A 9 0.33 -22.58 22.51
CA PHE A 9 1.27 -21.53 22.09
C PHE A 9 1.88 -21.76 20.69
N PHE A 10 1.78 -22.97 20.14
CA PHE A 10 2.39 -23.30 18.84
C PHE A 10 1.50 -22.98 17.62
N PHE A 11 0.22 -22.69 17.80
CA PHE A 11 -0.73 -22.50 16.69
C PHE A 11 -0.89 -21.04 16.22
N VAL A 12 -0.15 -20.07 16.78
CA VAL A 12 -0.34 -18.64 16.47
C VAL A 12 0.65 -18.05 15.45
N TYR A 13 1.48 -18.87 14.79
CA TYR A 13 2.55 -18.36 13.91
C TYR A 13 2.19 -18.20 12.43
N SER A 14 0.97 -18.56 11.99
CA SER A 14 0.64 -18.56 10.55
C SER A 14 -0.01 -17.25 10.05
N CYS A 15 0.40 -16.09 10.56
CA CYS A 15 0.00 -14.82 9.92
C CYS A 15 0.81 -14.65 8.63
N ALA A 16 0.18 -14.87 7.49
CA ALA A 16 0.74 -14.56 6.19
C ALA A 16 1.11 -13.07 6.14
N LYS A 17 2.40 -12.78 5.97
CA LYS A 17 2.92 -11.42 5.79
C LYS A 17 2.61 -10.98 4.35
N PRO A 18 2.13 -9.75 4.11
CA PRO A 18 1.97 -9.25 2.74
C PRO A 18 3.33 -9.29 2.04
N THR A 19 3.38 -9.92 0.87
CA THR A 19 4.58 -10.10 0.07
C THR A 19 4.75 -8.93 -0.89
N VAL A 20 5.96 -8.37 -0.94
CA VAL A 20 6.30 -7.33 -1.90
C VAL A 20 6.58 -8.00 -3.24
N VAL A 21 5.75 -7.73 -4.24
CA VAL A 21 5.91 -8.27 -5.60
C VAL A 21 6.99 -7.53 -6.39
N GLU A 22 7.61 -8.21 -7.35
CA GLU A 22 8.49 -7.55 -8.31
C GLU A 22 7.69 -6.70 -9.31
N ILE A 23 8.15 -5.48 -9.55
CA ILE A 23 7.47 -4.52 -10.43
C ILE A 23 7.48 -4.97 -11.90
N THR A 24 8.55 -5.67 -12.32
CA THR A 24 8.77 -6.15 -13.68
C THR A 24 9.26 -7.59 -13.63
N GLN A 25 8.70 -8.47 -14.44
CA GLN A 25 9.20 -9.83 -14.61
C GLN A 25 9.84 -10.03 -16.00
N PRO A 26 10.85 -10.90 -16.12
CA PRO A 26 11.58 -11.12 -17.38
C PRO A 26 10.69 -11.58 -18.55
N ASP A 27 9.59 -12.26 -18.26
CA ASP A 27 8.64 -12.85 -19.21
C ASP A 27 7.40 -11.99 -19.49
N ASP A 28 7.23 -10.84 -18.80
CA ASP A 28 6.09 -9.93 -19.00
C ASP A 28 5.95 -9.50 -20.48
N GLY A 29 7.07 -9.36 -21.19
CA GLY A 29 7.10 -9.02 -22.61
C GLY A 29 6.59 -10.12 -23.54
N LEU A 30 6.58 -11.37 -23.10
CA LEU A 30 6.11 -12.54 -23.86
C LEU A 30 4.60 -12.74 -23.74
N LEU A 31 3.98 -12.15 -22.72
CA LEU A 31 2.56 -12.31 -22.44
C LEU A 31 1.68 -11.75 -23.55
N ASN A 32 0.57 -12.44 -23.81
CA ASN A 32 -0.51 -11.97 -24.67
C ASN A 32 -1.53 -11.11 -23.90
N CYS A 33 -2.45 -10.46 -24.60
CA CYS A 33 -3.41 -9.54 -23.97
C CYS A 33 -4.30 -10.17 -22.89
N LYS A 34 -4.60 -11.47 -23.00
CA LYS A 34 -5.40 -12.18 -21.99
C LYS A 34 -4.56 -12.42 -20.73
N GLU A 35 -3.32 -12.86 -20.90
CA GLU A 35 -2.38 -13.10 -19.81
C GLU A 35 -2.02 -11.80 -19.07
N LEU A 36 -1.73 -10.71 -19.79
CA LEU A 36 -1.48 -9.41 -19.19
C LEU A 36 -2.65 -8.93 -18.34
N LYS A 37 -3.89 -9.18 -18.78
CA LYS A 37 -5.09 -8.83 -18.00
C LYS A 37 -5.22 -9.71 -16.75
N GLN A 38 -4.87 -10.98 -16.84
CA GLN A 38 -4.87 -11.90 -15.71
C GLN A 38 -3.82 -11.47 -14.67
N GLU A 39 -2.60 -11.15 -15.10
CA GLU A 39 -1.53 -10.65 -14.23
C GLU A 39 -1.91 -9.35 -13.52
N ILE A 40 -2.63 -8.45 -14.19
CA ILE A 40 -3.19 -7.25 -13.56
C ILE A 40 -4.24 -7.62 -12.50
N GLU A 41 -5.08 -8.62 -12.74
CA GLU A 41 -6.07 -9.09 -11.75
C GLU A 41 -5.38 -9.72 -10.52
N GLU A 42 -4.36 -10.55 -10.74
CA GLU A 42 -3.56 -11.16 -9.67
C GLU A 42 -2.83 -10.08 -8.85
N THR A 43 -2.23 -9.11 -9.52
CA THR A 43 -1.60 -7.95 -8.87
C THR A 43 -2.59 -7.14 -8.03
N ASN A 44 -3.84 -7.00 -8.50
CA ASN A 44 -4.89 -6.32 -7.73
C ASN A 44 -5.31 -7.09 -6.48
N LYS A 45 -5.37 -8.43 -6.53
CA LYS A 45 -5.66 -9.26 -5.34
C LYS A 45 -4.59 -9.09 -4.26
N ILE A 46 -3.31 -9.05 -4.67
CA ILE A 46 -2.20 -8.82 -3.75
C ILE A 46 -2.31 -7.44 -3.08
N LYS A 47 -2.71 -6.42 -3.84
CA LYS A 47 -2.98 -5.08 -3.29
C LYS A 47 -4.15 -5.12 -2.29
N GLU A 48 -5.24 -5.80 -2.61
CA GLU A 48 -6.40 -5.94 -1.70
C GLU A 48 -6.04 -6.69 -0.41
N GLU A 49 -5.19 -7.70 -0.49
CA GLU A 49 -4.65 -8.42 0.68
C GLU A 49 -3.74 -7.52 1.53
N ALA A 50 -2.91 -6.69 0.91
CA ALA A 50 -2.09 -5.70 1.61
C ALA A 50 -2.94 -4.61 2.29
N GLU A 51 -3.97 -4.11 1.60
CA GLU A 51 -4.97 -3.17 2.15
C GLU A 51 -5.71 -3.81 3.33
N PHE A 52 -6.16 -5.05 3.18
CA PHE A 52 -6.81 -5.79 4.27
C PHE A 52 -5.87 -6.04 5.44
N SER A 53 -4.59 -6.35 5.21
CA SER A 53 -3.60 -6.54 6.27
C SER A 53 -3.39 -5.27 7.10
N LYS A 54 -3.40 -4.12 6.43
CA LYS A 54 -3.35 -2.80 7.07
C LYS A 54 -4.57 -2.53 7.96
N ASP A 55 -5.78 -2.80 7.45
CA ASP A 55 -7.03 -2.53 8.16
C ASP A 55 -7.34 -3.56 9.26
N SER A 56 -7.07 -4.85 9.02
CA SER A 56 -7.24 -5.94 10.01
C SER A 56 -6.24 -5.86 11.17
N GLY A 57 -5.15 -5.10 10.99
CA GLY A 57 -4.27 -4.69 12.07
C GLY A 57 -4.89 -3.71 13.08
N GLY A 58 -6.06 -3.12 12.78
CA GLY A 58 -6.68 -2.01 13.52
C GLY A 58 -7.30 -2.33 14.90
N ASN A 59 -7.15 -3.54 15.45
CA ASN A 59 -7.59 -3.78 16.83
C ASN A 59 -6.61 -3.11 17.81
N ILE A 60 -7.08 -2.10 18.55
CA ILE A 60 -6.26 -1.32 19.50
C ILE A 60 -5.54 -2.19 20.53
N ALA A 61 -6.15 -3.32 20.94
CA ALA A 61 -5.51 -4.27 21.83
C ALA A 61 -4.29 -4.94 21.18
N ARG A 62 -4.35 -5.28 19.89
CA ARG A 62 -3.24 -5.88 19.15
C ARG A 62 -2.14 -4.86 18.86
N ALA A 63 -2.52 -3.62 18.54
CA ALA A 63 -1.59 -2.52 18.38
C ALA A 63 -0.82 -2.29 19.70
N LEU A 64 -1.49 -2.20 20.84
CA LEU A 64 -0.84 -1.98 22.14
C LEU A 64 0.05 -3.16 22.59
N LEU A 65 -0.39 -4.40 22.35
CA LEU A 65 0.33 -5.61 22.79
C LEU A 65 1.52 -5.97 21.87
N PHE A 66 1.47 -5.61 20.59
CA PHE A 66 2.45 -6.05 19.57
C PHE A 66 2.91 -4.92 18.64
N TRP A 67 2.94 -3.68 19.13
CA TRP A 67 3.22 -2.47 18.34
C TRP A 67 4.47 -2.53 17.41
N PRO A 68 5.62 -3.16 17.72
CA PRO A 68 6.77 -3.15 16.82
C PRO A 68 6.58 -4.15 15.67
N ALA A 69 6.00 -5.32 15.94
CA ALA A 69 5.66 -6.31 14.93
C ALA A 69 4.51 -5.82 14.02
N TRP A 70 3.56 -5.08 14.61
CA TRP A 70 2.47 -4.43 13.89
C TRP A 70 2.98 -3.30 12.98
N ALA A 71 3.83 -2.40 13.47
CA ALA A 71 4.46 -1.33 12.68
C ALA A 71 5.29 -1.88 11.51
N GLN A 72 6.07 -2.94 11.75
CA GLN A 72 6.78 -3.63 10.68
C GLN A 72 5.80 -4.22 9.65
N SER A 73 4.71 -4.86 10.09
CA SER A 73 3.69 -5.42 9.18
C SER A 73 3.00 -4.34 8.33
N LEU A 74 2.75 -3.15 8.89
CA LEU A 74 2.23 -1.99 8.17
C LEU A 74 3.20 -1.47 7.09
N ASN A 75 4.49 -1.36 7.41
CA ASN A 75 5.49 -0.94 6.43
C ASN A 75 5.55 -1.93 5.26
N ASN A 76 5.53 -3.23 5.55
CA ASN A 76 5.51 -4.26 4.49
C ASN A 76 4.20 -4.23 3.68
N ALA A 77 3.05 -3.91 4.29
CA ALA A 77 1.79 -3.73 3.57
C ALA A 77 1.84 -2.51 2.65
N ASN A 78 2.35 -1.38 3.14
CA ASN A 78 2.54 -0.17 2.35
C ASN A 78 3.50 -0.40 1.16
N ASP A 79 4.64 -1.08 1.39
CA ASP A 79 5.59 -1.44 0.34
C ASP A 79 4.96 -2.39 -0.70
N ALA A 80 4.19 -3.39 -0.24
CA ALA A 80 3.46 -4.29 -1.12
C ALA A 80 2.41 -3.57 -1.97
N MET A 81 1.69 -2.58 -1.40
CA MET A 81 0.74 -1.75 -2.15
C MET A 81 1.43 -0.89 -3.22
N ILE A 82 2.58 -0.27 -2.89
CA ILE A 82 3.36 0.54 -3.85
C ILE A 82 3.89 -0.34 -4.98
N ALA A 83 4.44 -1.51 -4.64
CA ALA A 83 4.94 -2.48 -5.60
C ALA A 83 3.82 -2.99 -6.53
N ALA A 84 2.66 -3.34 -5.98
CA ALA A 84 1.51 -3.80 -6.76
C ALA A 84 0.95 -2.72 -7.72
N ASN A 85 0.88 -1.46 -7.27
CA ASN A 85 0.49 -0.35 -8.15
C ASN A 85 1.50 -0.16 -9.29
N SER A 86 2.79 -0.16 -8.96
CA SER A 86 3.87 0.02 -9.94
C SER A 86 3.88 -1.11 -10.97
N ARG A 87 3.70 -2.37 -10.53
CA ARG A 87 3.55 -3.53 -11.40
C ARG A 87 2.34 -3.39 -12.32
N SER A 88 1.19 -3.00 -11.78
CA SER A 88 -0.02 -2.81 -12.58
C SER A 88 0.17 -1.72 -13.66
N PHE A 89 0.87 -0.64 -13.35
CA PHE A 89 1.25 0.38 -14.35
C PHE A 89 2.16 -0.17 -15.44
N HIS A 90 3.16 -0.99 -15.06
CA HIS A 90 4.05 -1.65 -16.01
C HIS A 90 3.27 -2.56 -16.98
N LEU A 91 2.40 -3.43 -16.45
CA LEU A 91 1.59 -4.34 -17.26
C LEU A 91 0.62 -3.60 -18.18
N ILE A 92 -0.01 -2.51 -17.72
CA ILE A 92 -0.88 -1.67 -18.56
C ILE A 92 -0.10 -0.98 -19.67
N LYS A 93 1.14 -0.56 -19.41
CA LYS A 93 2.02 -0.01 -20.45
C LYS A 93 2.27 -1.05 -21.53
N LEU A 94 2.61 -2.30 -21.15
CA LEU A 94 2.79 -3.40 -22.10
C LEU A 94 1.51 -3.73 -22.88
N MET A 95 0.36 -3.70 -22.22
CA MET A 95 -0.94 -3.87 -22.88
C MET A 95 -1.15 -2.82 -23.97
N ARG A 96 -0.82 -1.55 -23.70
CA ARG A 96 -0.93 -0.47 -24.69
C ARG A 96 0.06 -0.66 -25.83
N ASP A 97 1.31 -0.99 -25.52
CA ASP A 97 2.36 -1.20 -26.52
C ASP A 97 2.01 -2.37 -27.47
N LYS A 98 1.22 -3.34 -26.98
CA LYS A 98 0.66 -4.47 -27.77
C LYS A 98 -0.74 -4.20 -28.36
N ASN A 99 -1.27 -2.99 -28.25
CA ASN A 99 -2.63 -2.61 -28.69
C ASN A 99 -3.75 -3.51 -28.13
N CYS A 100 -3.63 -3.92 -26.86
CA CYS A 100 -4.63 -4.74 -26.20
C CYS A 100 -5.92 -3.95 -25.91
N PRO A 101 -7.11 -4.56 -26.11
CA PRO A 101 -8.37 -3.91 -25.84
C PRO A 101 -8.55 -3.63 -24.33
N GLY A 102 -8.96 -2.40 -23.99
CA GLY A 102 -9.30 -2.02 -22.61
C GLY A 102 -8.14 -1.53 -21.74
N ALA A 103 -6.93 -1.38 -22.29
CA ALA A 103 -5.77 -0.83 -21.58
C ALA A 103 -6.05 0.58 -21.00
N ASP A 104 -6.70 1.45 -21.77
CA ASP A 104 -7.02 2.82 -21.32
C ASP A 104 -8.03 2.85 -20.17
N LYS A 105 -9.01 1.92 -20.19
CA LYS A 105 -10.01 1.77 -19.12
C LYS A 105 -9.36 1.28 -17.81
N LEU A 106 -8.35 0.40 -17.92
CA LEU A 106 -7.60 -0.08 -16.76
C LEU A 106 -6.69 1.00 -16.18
N LYS A 107 -6.03 1.80 -17.04
CA LYS A 107 -5.25 2.95 -16.60
C LYS A 107 -6.09 3.96 -15.83
N ALA A 108 -7.28 4.28 -16.33
CA ALA A 108 -8.23 5.15 -15.64
C ALA A 108 -8.60 4.59 -14.25
N LYS A 109 -8.89 3.29 -14.11
CA LYS A 109 -9.18 2.69 -12.79
C LYS A 109 -8.03 2.75 -11.78
N ILE A 110 -6.78 2.78 -12.23
CA ILE A 110 -5.61 2.90 -11.33
C ILE A 110 -5.35 4.37 -10.96
N LEU A 111 -5.59 5.30 -11.88
CA LEU A 111 -5.47 6.73 -11.63
C LEU A 111 -6.67 7.30 -10.85
N ASP A 112 -7.88 6.78 -11.10
CA ASP A 112 -9.15 7.09 -10.42
C ASP A 112 -9.33 6.29 -9.12
N LYS A 113 -8.41 5.36 -8.80
CA LYS A 113 -8.08 5.03 -7.42
C LYS A 113 -6.92 5.95 -7.01
N PRO A 114 -7.15 7.26 -6.74
CA PRO A 114 -6.30 7.87 -5.74
C PRO A 114 -6.40 6.95 -4.53
N LYS A 115 -5.28 6.69 -3.87
CA LYS A 115 -5.29 6.35 -2.47
C LYS A 115 -6.25 7.34 -1.77
N LYS A 116 -7.51 6.92 -1.57
CA LYS A 116 -8.03 6.77 -0.21
C LYS A 116 -7.19 5.67 0.47
N GLU A 117 -5.91 5.95 0.64
CA GLU A 117 -5.29 5.62 1.91
C GLU A 117 -5.96 6.57 2.90
N ASN A 118 -6.09 6.19 4.16
CA ASN A 118 -6.68 7.02 5.21
C ASN A 118 -5.98 8.38 5.34
N ILE A 119 -6.25 9.32 4.44
CA ILE A 119 -6.75 10.60 4.84
C ILE A 119 -8.18 10.28 5.28
N SER A 120 -8.32 9.77 6.53
CA SER A 120 -9.42 10.23 7.39
C SER A 120 -9.63 11.68 7.02
N GLU A 121 -10.87 12.15 6.81
CA GLU A 121 -11.16 13.59 6.74
C GLU A 121 -10.09 14.32 7.56
N SER A 122 -9.10 14.93 6.90
CA SER A 122 -7.81 15.10 7.55
C SER A 122 -8.08 16.02 8.71
N ASN A 123 -7.98 15.49 9.92
CA ASN A 123 -8.11 16.34 11.06
C ASN A 123 -6.98 17.35 10.92
N LEU A 124 -7.23 18.61 11.24
CA LEU A 124 -6.26 19.70 11.08
C LEU A 124 -4.85 19.32 11.58
N ALA A 125 -4.81 18.49 12.63
CA ALA A 125 -3.60 17.90 13.20
C ALA A 125 -2.76 17.03 12.23
N ASP A 126 -3.39 16.21 11.38
CA ASP A 126 -2.68 15.29 10.48
C ASP A 126 -2.06 16.02 9.29
N GLN A 127 -2.73 17.06 8.79
CA GLN A 127 -2.16 17.95 7.76
C GLN A 127 -0.97 18.72 8.32
N LEU A 128 -1.08 19.22 9.55
CA LEU A 128 0.01 19.92 10.23
C LEU A 128 1.20 19.01 10.54
N LYS A 129 0.95 17.73 10.87
CA LYS A 129 2.00 16.73 11.10
C LYS A 129 2.78 16.42 9.82
N THR A 130 2.07 16.14 8.73
CA THR A 130 2.67 15.87 7.42
C THR A 130 3.49 17.08 6.91
N LEU A 131 2.94 18.30 7.07
CA LEU A 131 3.64 19.52 6.69
C LEU A 131 4.94 19.71 7.49
N LYS A 132 4.94 19.33 8.78
CA LYS A 132 6.12 19.40 9.64
C LYS A 132 7.20 18.41 9.22
N GLU A 133 6.82 17.17 8.90
CA GLU A 133 7.75 16.13 8.43
C GLU A 133 8.46 16.57 7.13
N LEU A 134 7.73 17.12 6.16
CA LEU A 134 8.32 17.64 4.91
C LEU A 134 9.33 18.78 5.11
N TYR A 135 9.16 19.58 6.15
CA TYR A 135 10.12 20.63 6.51
C TYR A 135 11.35 20.05 7.20
N GLU A 136 11.18 19.12 8.15
CA GLU A 136 12.30 18.46 8.83
C GLU A 136 13.17 17.64 7.88
N ASP A 137 12.57 17.05 6.84
CA ASP A 137 13.27 16.32 5.77
C ASP A 137 13.94 17.23 4.73
N GLY A 138 13.78 18.55 4.85
CA GLY A 138 14.41 19.55 3.97
C GLY A 138 13.77 19.66 2.58
N HIS A 139 12.57 19.13 2.40
CA HIS A 139 11.79 19.27 1.15
C HIS A 139 11.10 20.63 1.03
N LEU A 140 11.00 21.39 2.13
CA LEU A 140 10.43 22.73 2.18
C LEU A 140 11.42 23.71 2.81
N SER A 141 11.52 24.90 2.24
CA SER A 141 12.18 26.04 2.89
C SER A 141 11.32 26.59 4.05
N ASP A 142 11.95 27.33 4.96
CA ASP A 142 11.28 28.05 6.06
C ASP A 142 10.08 28.89 5.59
N GLU A 143 10.24 29.54 4.45
CA GLU A 143 9.23 30.41 3.85
C GLU A 143 8.03 29.60 3.34
N GLU A 144 8.28 28.47 2.67
CA GLU A 144 7.25 27.59 2.14
C GLU A 144 6.47 26.88 3.24
N TYR A 145 7.17 26.41 4.28
CA TYR A 145 6.56 25.81 5.46
C TYR A 145 5.63 26.80 6.16
N THR A 146 6.09 28.02 6.41
CA THR A 146 5.30 29.04 7.13
C THR A 146 4.07 29.47 6.32
N LYS A 147 4.21 29.63 5.00
CA LYS A 147 3.12 29.99 4.10
C LYS A 147 2.07 28.89 3.98
N ALA A 148 2.49 27.62 3.90
CA ALA A 148 1.60 26.47 3.85
C ALA A 148 0.88 26.27 5.18
N LYS A 149 1.58 26.40 6.31
CA LYS A 149 1.01 26.29 7.66
C LYS A 149 -0.10 27.33 7.90
N LYS A 150 0.11 28.56 7.47
CA LYS A 150 -0.90 29.63 7.58
C LYS A 150 -2.18 29.29 6.82
N ARG A 151 -2.06 28.78 5.59
CA ARG A 151 -3.21 28.38 4.75
C ARG A 151 -4.00 27.19 5.27
N ILE A 152 -3.38 26.37 6.13
CA ILE A 152 -4.03 25.20 6.74
C ILE A 152 -4.79 25.59 8.01
N ILE A 153 -4.33 26.62 8.74
CA ILE A 153 -4.91 27.07 10.01
C ILE A 153 -5.98 28.16 9.81
N ASP A 154 -5.88 28.96 8.75
CA ASP A 154 -6.88 29.97 8.33
C ASP A 154 -8.12 29.33 7.70
#